data_AF-A0A831ZUA4-F1
#
_entry.id   AF-A0A831ZUA4-F1
#
_cell.length_a   1.000
_cell.length_b   1.000
_cell.length_c   1.000
_cell.angle_alpha   90.00
_cell.angle_beta   90.00
_cell.angle_gamma   90.00
#
_symmetry.space_group_name_H-M   'P 1'
#
loop_
_entity.id
_entity.type
_entity.pdbx_description
1 polymer ?
#
loop_
_entity_poly.entity_id
_entity_poly.type
_entity_poly.pdbx_seq_one_letter_code
_entity_poly.pdbx_strand_id
1 'polypeptide(L)'
;MRPPREVKPNVTLPHCWGDPHKPTRPWLRSLRAKPSLCALDRLPLYHEGLRHAKAMEGGASKGERKGGMERALYEIVDHTADVGLRVHGRHLSEVFEKAALGFYDLMVGLDSVEIRQSREVRVEAQALDELLVQWLSELLYLFEIEGFLGKAVQVAVHPSWRLTATVHGEPLDPTRHRVALVYKAVTYHTAAVHFADGQWSAQVIFDV
;
A
#
# COMPACT_ATOMS: atom_id res chain seq x y z
N MET A 1 -80.25 -25.17 -18.63
CA MET A 1 -79.04 -24.98 -17.80
C MET A 1 -78.03 -24.17 -18.60
N ARG A 2 -77.78 -22.91 -18.21
CA ARG A 2 -76.73 -22.04 -18.77
C ARG A 2 -75.65 -21.90 -17.68
N PRO A 3 -74.35 -21.93 -18.00
CA PRO A 3 -73.31 -21.66 -17.01
C PRO A 3 -73.31 -20.15 -16.65
N PRO A 4 -72.91 -19.79 -15.41
CA PRO A 4 -72.88 -18.40 -14.96
C PRO A 4 -71.71 -17.63 -15.57
N ARG A 5 -71.93 -16.32 -15.73
CA ARG A 5 -70.98 -15.31 -16.24
C ARG A 5 -69.80 -15.14 -15.28
N GLU A 6 -68.58 -15.24 -15.81
CA GLU A 6 -67.36 -14.82 -15.13
C GLU A 6 -67.35 -13.29 -14.94
N VAL A 7 -67.26 -12.87 -13.67
CA VAL A 7 -67.02 -11.48 -13.27
C VAL A 7 -65.50 -11.33 -13.08
N LYS A 8 -64.86 -10.50 -13.88
CA LYS A 8 -63.46 -10.11 -13.69
C LYS A 8 -63.35 -9.09 -12.54
N PRO A 9 -62.53 -9.30 -11.51
CA PRO A 9 -62.08 -8.20 -10.68
C PRO A 9 -60.94 -7.46 -11.40
N ASN A 10 -61.23 -6.20 -11.70
CA ASN A 10 -60.28 -5.16 -12.07
C ASN A 10 -59.44 -4.81 -10.83
N VAL A 11 -58.17 -5.22 -10.79
CA VAL A 11 -57.18 -4.65 -9.87
C VAL A 11 -56.01 -4.17 -10.71
N THR A 12 -55.89 -2.85 -10.77
CA THR A 12 -54.79 -2.11 -11.33
C THR A 12 -53.56 -2.32 -10.45
N LEU A 13 -52.54 -3.01 -10.95
CA LEU A 13 -51.20 -3.04 -10.37
C LEU A 13 -50.24 -2.32 -11.32
N PRO A 14 -49.68 -1.16 -10.97
CA PRO A 14 -48.34 -0.82 -11.40
C PRO A 14 -47.39 -1.31 -10.31
N HIS A 15 -46.36 -2.08 -10.66
CA HIS A 15 -44.98 -1.88 -10.23
C HIS A 15 -44.13 -3.10 -10.63
N CYS A 16 -43.32 -2.85 -11.66
CA CYS A 16 -41.98 -3.33 -11.90
C CYS A 16 -41.48 -4.43 -10.94
N TRP A 17 -41.39 -5.66 -11.45
CA TRP A 17 -40.49 -6.67 -10.90
C TRP A 17 -39.05 -6.25 -11.19
N GLY A 18 -38.38 -5.72 -10.17
CA GLY A 18 -36.93 -5.59 -10.11
C GLY A 18 -36.31 -6.86 -9.54
N ASP A 19 -35.47 -7.48 -10.34
CA ASP A 19 -34.63 -8.66 -10.08
C ASP A 19 -33.77 -8.50 -8.78
N PRO A 20 -33.78 -9.44 -7.80
CA PRO A 20 -33.03 -9.28 -6.55
C PRO A 20 -31.57 -9.77 -6.60
N HIS A 21 -30.99 -10.05 -7.78
CA HIS A 21 -29.59 -10.47 -7.90
C HIS A 21 -28.70 -9.53 -8.73
N LYS A 22 -28.61 -8.26 -8.32
CA LYS A 22 -27.46 -7.41 -8.67
C LYS A 22 -27.00 -6.59 -7.47
N PRO A 23 -25.76 -6.76 -6.96
CA PRO A 23 -25.10 -5.67 -6.26
C PRO A 23 -24.80 -4.60 -7.31
N THR A 24 -25.67 -3.60 -7.40
CA THR A 24 -25.38 -2.34 -8.09
C THR A 24 -24.22 -1.70 -7.35
N ARG A 25 -23.01 -1.91 -7.86
CA ARG A 25 -21.75 -1.31 -7.38
C ARG A 25 -21.67 0.12 -7.95
N PRO A 26 -22.07 1.18 -7.23
CA PRO A 26 -22.20 2.52 -7.80
C PRO A 26 -20.85 3.27 -7.88
N TRP A 27 -19.76 2.66 -7.39
CA TRP A 27 -18.43 3.30 -7.28
C TRP A 27 -17.31 2.54 -8.02
N LEU A 28 -17.62 1.44 -8.71
CA LEU A 28 -16.69 0.73 -9.62
C LEU A 28 -16.58 1.41 -11.00
N ARG A 29 -16.51 2.74 -10.98
CA ARG A 29 -16.25 3.60 -12.14
C ARG A 29 -15.03 4.49 -11.93
N SER A 30 -14.03 3.95 -11.23
CA SER A 30 -12.66 4.49 -11.19
C SER A 30 -11.60 3.40 -11.34
N LEU A 31 -11.89 2.35 -12.12
CA LEU A 31 -10.85 1.78 -12.97
C LEU A 31 -10.64 2.76 -14.13
N ARG A 32 -10.04 3.93 -13.84
CA ARG A 32 -9.33 4.66 -14.89
C ARG A 32 -8.13 3.79 -15.21
N ALA A 33 -7.94 3.50 -16.49
CA ALA A 33 -6.67 3.07 -17.02
C ALA A 33 -5.58 3.96 -16.39
N LYS A 34 -4.80 3.38 -15.45
CA LYS A 34 -3.61 4.03 -14.91
C LYS A 34 -2.68 4.17 -16.12
N PRO A 35 -2.35 5.39 -16.58
CA PRO A 35 -1.44 5.52 -17.70
C PRO A 35 -0.10 4.91 -17.26
N SER A 36 0.30 3.82 -17.92
CA SER A 36 1.65 3.29 -17.88
C SER A 36 2.56 4.28 -18.62
N LEU A 37 2.91 5.38 -17.98
CA LEU A 37 3.84 6.37 -18.53
C LEU A 37 4.60 6.98 -17.36
N CYS A 38 5.90 6.70 -17.31
CA CYS A 38 6.87 7.33 -16.43
C CYS A 38 6.62 8.84 -16.32
N ALA A 39 6.05 9.29 -15.20
CA ALA A 39 5.94 10.71 -14.86
C ALA A 39 7.26 11.27 -14.27
N LEU A 40 8.25 10.39 -14.06
CA LEU A 40 9.57 10.71 -13.52
C LEU A 40 10.43 11.60 -14.44
N ASP A 41 10.12 11.70 -15.74
CA ASP A 41 10.86 12.56 -16.68
C ASP A 41 10.60 14.07 -16.49
N ARG A 42 9.70 14.47 -15.58
CA ARG A 42 9.35 15.89 -15.35
C ARG A 42 9.66 16.44 -13.96
N LEU A 43 10.17 15.63 -13.04
CA LEU A 43 10.67 16.15 -11.77
C LEU A 43 12.13 16.61 -11.95
N PRO A 44 12.45 17.90 -11.75
CA PRO A 44 13.81 18.43 -11.92
C PRO A 44 14.87 17.71 -11.06
N LEU A 45 14.43 16.99 -10.03
CA LEU A 45 15.24 16.43 -8.96
C LEU A 45 15.90 15.08 -9.32
N TYR A 46 15.47 14.38 -10.38
CA TYR A 46 16.07 13.08 -10.75
C TYR A 46 17.48 13.23 -11.35
N HIS A 47 17.77 14.35 -12.01
CA HIS A 47 19.08 14.57 -12.66
C HIS A 47 20.10 15.32 -11.81
N GLU A 48 19.70 16.13 -10.82
CA GLU A 48 20.65 16.88 -9.98
C GLU A 48 21.24 16.05 -8.83
N GLY A 49 20.47 15.10 -8.27
CA GLY A 49 20.99 14.19 -7.24
C GLY A 49 22.08 13.26 -7.78
N LEU A 50 21.97 12.81 -9.03
CA LEU A 50 22.90 11.87 -9.65
C LEU A 50 24.20 12.54 -10.15
N ARG A 51 24.20 13.87 -10.37
CA ARG A 51 25.38 14.62 -10.82
C ARG A 51 26.33 14.97 -9.68
N HIS A 52 25.82 15.19 -8.46
CA HIS A 52 26.68 15.45 -7.31
C HIS A 52 27.35 14.18 -6.74
N ALA A 53 26.72 13.01 -6.88
CA ALA A 53 27.30 11.74 -6.44
C ALA A 53 28.51 11.30 -7.30
N LYS A 54 28.62 11.77 -8.56
CA LYS A 54 29.69 11.39 -9.48
C LYS A 54 30.97 12.24 -9.41
N ALA A 55 31.02 13.23 -8.52
CA ALA A 55 32.17 14.12 -8.36
C ALA A 55 33.12 13.74 -7.19
N MET A 56 32.82 12.66 -6.45
CA MET A 56 33.56 12.29 -5.23
C MET A 56 34.11 10.85 -5.24
N GLU A 57 34.29 10.24 -6.42
CA GLU A 57 35.03 8.99 -6.57
C GLU A 57 36.55 9.28 -6.55
N GLY A 58 37.09 9.35 -5.34
CA GLY A 58 38.52 9.44 -5.11
C GLY A 58 38.86 9.16 -3.64
N GLY A 59 38.99 7.89 -3.27
CA GLY A 59 39.58 7.51 -1.98
C GLY A 59 39.00 6.24 -1.37
N ALA A 60 39.56 5.10 -1.75
CA ALA A 60 39.28 3.80 -1.15
C ALA A 60 39.80 3.73 0.30
N SER A 61 38.97 3.22 1.21
CA SER A 61 39.41 2.53 2.42
C SER A 61 38.45 1.37 2.70
N LYS A 62 38.99 0.17 2.55
CA LYS A 62 38.36 -1.13 2.72
C LYS A 62 37.99 -1.34 4.20
N GLY A 63 36.71 -1.57 4.47
CA GLY A 63 36.22 -1.98 5.78
C GLY A 63 35.03 -2.90 5.60
N GLU A 64 35.26 -4.20 5.78
CA GLU A 64 34.22 -5.23 5.90
C GLU A 64 33.13 -4.76 6.88
N ARG A 65 31.88 -4.68 6.42
CA ARG A 65 30.71 -4.57 7.29
C ARG A 65 29.85 -5.80 7.09
N LYS A 66 30.17 -6.84 7.86
CA LYS A 66 29.20 -7.87 8.26
C LYS A 66 28.29 -7.24 9.31
N GLY A 67 26.98 -7.43 9.16
CA GLY A 67 26.00 -7.09 10.18
C GLY A 67 24.66 -6.76 9.55
N GLY A 68 23.77 -7.75 9.45
CA GLY A 68 22.35 -7.48 9.28
C GLY A 68 21.93 -6.51 10.37
N MET A 69 21.39 -5.36 9.97
CA MET A 69 21.02 -4.31 10.91
C MET A 69 19.66 -4.67 11.49
N GLU A 70 19.69 -5.40 12.61
CA GLU A 70 18.50 -5.72 13.39
C GLU A 70 18.02 -4.44 14.11
N ARG A 71 17.04 -3.74 13.52
CA ARG A 71 16.24 -2.74 14.24
C ARG A 71 15.00 -3.47 14.77
N ALA A 72 14.59 -3.19 16.00
CA ALA A 72 13.52 -3.89 16.74
C ALA A 72 12.10 -3.87 16.12
N LEU A 73 11.96 -3.46 14.85
CA LEU A 73 10.69 -3.31 14.13
C LEU A 73 10.57 -4.21 12.88
N TYR A 74 11.68 -4.54 12.19
CA TYR A 74 11.65 -5.32 10.94
C TYR A 74 12.99 -6.02 10.63
N GLU A 75 12.93 -7.08 9.82
CA GLU A 75 14.10 -7.77 9.28
C GLU A 75 14.22 -7.51 7.76
N ILE A 76 15.44 -7.25 7.30
CA ILE A 76 15.77 -7.08 5.87
C ILE A 76 16.23 -8.43 5.31
N VAL A 77 15.56 -8.91 4.26
CA VAL A 77 15.98 -10.12 3.54
C VAL A 77 16.77 -9.69 2.31
N ASP A 78 18.06 -10.05 2.27
CA ASP A 78 19.02 -9.61 1.25
C ASP A 78 19.17 -10.67 0.13
N HIS A 79 18.48 -10.48 -0.99
CA HIS A 79 18.64 -11.27 -2.21
C HIS A 79 18.73 -10.33 -3.41
N THR A 80 19.95 -10.16 -3.94
CA THR A 80 20.31 -9.60 -5.25
C THR A 80 19.19 -8.88 -6.03
N ALA A 81 19.24 -7.55 -6.03
CA ALA A 81 18.35 -6.61 -6.72
C ALA A 81 16.93 -6.43 -6.13
N ASP A 82 16.54 -7.24 -5.16
CA ASP A 82 15.24 -7.14 -4.50
C ASP A 82 15.40 -6.85 -3.00
N VAL A 83 14.59 -5.94 -2.44
CA VAL A 83 14.58 -5.66 -1.00
C VAL A 83 13.38 -6.35 -0.36
N GLY A 84 13.63 -7.23 0.62
CA GLY A 84 12.58 -7.89 1.38
C GLY A 84 12.27 -7.21 2.70
N LEU A 85 10.98 -7.10 3.04
CA LEU A 85 10.48 -6.64 4.33
C LEU A 85 9.74 -7.77 5.03
N ARG A 86 10.18 -8.13 6.23
CA ARG A 86 9.47 -9.04 7.14
C ARG A 86 9.11 -8.33 8.42
N VAL A 87 7.84 -8.45 8.83
CA VAL A 87 7.30 -7.82 10.05
C VAL A 87 6.43 -8.80 10.83
N HIS A 88 6.40 -8.60 12.16
CA HIS A 88 5.66 -9.43 13.11
C HIS A 88 4.78 -8.57 14.02
N GLY A 89 3.62 -9.09 14.41
CA GLY A 89 2.67 -8.39 15.27
C GLY A 89 1.78 -9.35 16.06
N ARG A 90 1.18 -8.85 17.13
CA ARG A 90 0.24 -9.58 17.97
C ARG A 90 -1.14 -9.68 17.32
N HIS A 91 -1.49 -8.70 16.49
CA HIS A 91 -2.72 -8.67 15.72
C HIS A 91 -2.48 -8.18 14.29
N LEU A 92 -3.42 -8.50 13.40
CA LEU A 92 -3.30 -8.22 11.97
C LEU A 92 -3.09 -6.73 11.69
N SER A 93 -3.80 -5.83 12.36
CA SER A 93 -3.57 -4.37 12.21
C SER A 93 -2.13 -3.96 12.51
N GLU A 94 -1.50 -4.51 13.56
CA GLU A 94 -0.12 -4.17 13.95
C GLU A 94 0.86 -4.59 12.85
N VAL A 95 0.60 -5.72 12.19
CA VAL A 95 1.42 -6.18 11.06
C VAL A 95 1.35 -5.21 9.89
N PHE A 96 0.15 -4.73 9.53
CA PHE A 96 -0.01 -3.76 8.44
C PHE A 96 0.54 -2.37 8.79
N GLU A 97 0.44 -1.94 10.05
CA GLU A 97 1.09 -0.72 10.56
C GLU A 97 2.60 -0.82 10.46
N LYS A 98 3.19 -1.91 10.97
CA LYS A 98 4.64 -2.13 10.90
C LYS A 98 5.14 -2.28 9.48
N ALA A 99 4.37 -2.92 8.59
CA ALA A 99 4.72 -3.00 7.17
C ALA A 99 4.81 -1.60 6.54
N ALA A 100 3.89 -0.70 6.88
CA ALA A 100 3.92 0.69 6.42
C ALA A 100 5.11 1.47 6.97
N LEU A 101 5.43 1.29 8.25
CA LEU A 101 6.59 1.94 8.88
C LEU A 101 7.91 1.43 8.28
N GLY A 102 8.05 0.11 8.11
CA GLY A 102 9.22 -0.50 7.46
C GLY A 102 9.38 -0.03 6.01
N PHE A 103 8.27 0.09 5.27
CA PHE A 103 8.26 0.65 3.91
C PHE A 103 8.89 2.04 3.86
N TYR A 104 8.43 2.99 4.68
CA TYR A 104 8.97 4.36 4.69
C TYR A 104 10.38 4.44 5.31
N ASP A 105 10.70 3.64 6.34
CA ASP A 105 12.03 3.64 6.96
C ASP A 105 13.11 3.23 5.97
N LEU A 106 12.84 2.20 5.16
CA LEU A 106 13.74 1.74 4.11
C LEU A 106 13.95 2.78 3.00
N MET A 107 12.93 3.59 2.68
CA MET A 107 13.03 4.61 1.63
C MET A 107 13.78 5.87 2.08
N VAL A 108 13.46 6.42 3.25
CA VAL A 108 13.91 7.76 3.67
C VAL A 108 14.45 7.84 5.09
N GLY A 109 14.24 6.80 5.91
CA GLY A 109 14.51 6.83 7.34
C GLY A 109 13.50 7.69 8.12
N LEU A 110 12.78 7.07 9.07
CA LEU A 110 11.66 7.73 9.78
C LEU A 110 12.10 8.88 10.71
N ASP A 111 13.36 8.90 11.12
CA ASP A 111 13.90 9.93 12.02
C ASP A 111 13.87 11.32 11.38
N SER A 112 13.94 11.40 10.05
CA SER A 112 13.96 12.66 9.29
C SER A 112 12.57 13.29 9.09
N VAL A 113 11.52 12.48 9.26
CA VAL A 113 10.12 12.84 9.01
C VAL A 113 9.47 13.40 10.28
N GLU A 114 8.57 14.35 10.16
CA GLU A 114 7.75 14.90 11.24
C GLU A 114 6.25 14.64 11.00
N ILE A 115 5.46 14.59 12.07
CA ILE A 115 4.01 14.48 11.97
C ILE A 115 3.41 15.88 11.91
N ARG A 116 2.93 16.27 10.73
CA ARG A 116 2.35 17.60 10.45
C ARG A 116 0.97 17.53 9.83
N GLN A 117 0.70 16.47 9.06
CA GLN A 117 -0.53 16.25 8.32
C GLN A 117 -0.88 14.76 8.31
N SER A 118 -2.08 14.43 7.85
CA SER A 118 -2.53 13.05 7.69
C SER A 118 -3.16 12.79 6.32
N ARG A 119 -3.18 11.51 5.93
CA ARG A 119 -3.90 10.97 4.77
C ARG A 119 -4.73 9.77 5.19
N GLU A 120 -5.98 9.73 4.73
CA GLU A 120 -6.82 8.53 4.85
C GLU A 120 -6.62 7.63 3.64
N VAL A 121 -6.50 6.33 3.89
CA VAL A 121 -6.36 5.32 2.84
C VAL A 121 -7.37 4.21 3.10
N ARG A 122 -7.98 3.69 2.02
CA ARG A 122 -8.92 2.57 2.08
C ARG A 122 -8.62 1.61 0.94
N VAL A 123 -8.39 0.35 1.28
CA VAL A 123 -8.14 -0.71 0.29
C VAL A 123 -9.01 -1.93 0.58
N GLU A 124 -9.30 -2.70 -0.46
CA GLU A 124 -10.01 -3.96 -0.37
C GLU A 124 -9.36 -4.99 -1.28
N ALA A 125 -9.42 -6.26 -0.89
CA ALA A 125 -8.86 -7.37 -1.66
C ALA A 125 -9.66 -8.66 -1.48
N GLN A 126 -9.35 -9.71 -2.24
CA GLN A 126 -10.00 -11.02 -2.10
C GLN A 126 -9.24 -11.95 -1.16
N ALA A 127 -7.97 -11.65 -0.87
CA ALA A 127 -7.12 -12.38 0.06
C ALA A 127 -6.20 -11.44 0.87
N LEU A 128 -5.56 -11.97 1.93
CA LEU A 128 -4.75 -11.18 2.86
C LEU A 128 -3.40 -10.73 2.28
N ASP A 129 -2.76 -11.61 1.50
CA ASP A 129 -1.57 -11.32 0.70
C ASP A 129 -1.86 -10.23 -0.34
N GLU A 130 -2.98 -10.33 -1.05
CA GLU A 130 -3.43 -9.27 -1.95
C GLU A 130 -3.69 -7.96 -1.21
N LEU A 131 -4.29 -8.02 -0.01
CA LEU A 131 -4.53 -6.84 0.82
C LEU A 131 -3.23 -6.13 1.20
N LEU A 132 -2.18 -6.89 1.53
CA LEU A 132 -0.85 -6.35 1.82
C LEU A 132 -0.26 -5.65 0.60
N VAL A 133 -0.34 -6.27 -0.58
CA VAL A 133 0.19 -5.69 -1.81
C VAL A 133 -0.55 -4.41 -2.17
N GLN A 134 -1.88 -4.40 -2.12
CA GLN A 134 -2.69 -3.20 -2.37
C GLN A 134 -2.35 -2.09 -1.37
N TRP A 135 -2.24 -2.45 -0.08
CA TRP A 135 -1.89 -1.50 0.97
C TRP A 135 -0.55 -0.80 0.71
N LEU A 136 0.51 -1.55 0.46
CA LEU A 136 1.84 -0.99 0.20
C LEU A 136 1.89 -0.26 -1.16
N SER A 137 1.08 -0.68 -2.14
CA SER A 137 0.95 0.03 -3.42
C SER A 137 0.32 1.41 -3.25
N GLU A 138 -0.66 1.57 -2.35
CA GLU A 138 -1.23 2.88 -2.04
C GLU A 138 -0.22 3.76 -1.28
N LEU A 139 0.62 3.20 -0.41
CA LEU A 139 1.72 3.96 0.22
C LEU A 139 2.75 4.42 -0.81
N LEU A 140 3.09 3.56 -1.77
CA LEU A 140 3.95 3.94 -2.89
C LEU A 140 3.33 5.07 -3.71
N TYR A 141 2.02 5.01 -3.97
CA TYR A 141 1.31 6.11 -4.64
C TYR A 141 1.37 7.41 -3.84
N LEU A 142 1.14 7.37 -2.52
CA LEU A 142 1.26 8.56 -1.65
C LEU A 142 2.67 9.15 -1.74
N PHE A 143 3.70 8.31 -1.79
CA PHE A 143 5.07 8.76 -1.95
C PHE A 143 5.34 9.36 -3.34
N GLU A 144 5.10 8.60 -4.41
CA GLU A 144 5.52 8.98 -5.77
C GLU A 144 4.68 10.10 -6.37
N ILE A 145 3.37 10.07 -6.13
CA ILE A 145 2.41 10.96 -6.80
C ILE A 145 2.06 12.14 -5.90
N GLU A 146 1.82 11.91 -4.61
CA GLU A 146 1.50 13.00 -3.68
C GLU A 146 2.72 13.60 -2.99
N GLY A 147 3.89 12.94 -3.07
CA GLY A 147 5.08 13.39 -2.35
C GLY A 147 4.87 13.37 -0.84
N PHE A 148 4.17 12.37 -0.29
CA PHE A 148 3.85 12.28 1.14
C PHE A 148 4.64 11.17 1.82
N LEU A 149 5.21 11.48 2.98
CA LEU A 149 5.96 10.54 3.82
C LEU A 149 5.18 10.22 5.09
N GLY A 150 5.07 8.94 5.43
CA GLY A 150 4.45 8.48 6.67
C GLY A 150 5.47 8.28 7.79
N LYS A 151 5.13 8.71 9.00
CA LYS A 151 5.90 8.47 10.24
C LYS A 151 5.14 7.67 11.30
N ALA A 152 3.82 7.83 11.36
CA ALA A 152 2.97 7.03 12.22
C ALA A 152 1.75 6.59 11.44
N VAL A 153 1.30 5.35 11.65
CA VAL A 153 0.20 4.78 10.89
C VAL A 153 -0.74 4.06 11.85
N GLN A 154 -2.03 4.26 11.65
CA GLN A 154 -3.09 3.59 12.39
C GLN A 154 -3.92 2.79 11.39
N VAL A 155 -4.08 1.49 11.62
CA VAL A 155 -4.78 0.58 10.70
C VAL A 155 -5.91 -0.15 11.40
N ALA A 156 -7.06 -0.21 10.73
CA ALA A 156 -8.14 -1.13 11.07
C ALA A 156 -8.38 -2.09 9.90
N VAL A 157 -8.20 -3.40 10.16
CA VAL A 157 -8.56 -4.46 9.22
C VAL A 157 -9.94 -5.01 9.59
N HIS A 158 -10.83 -5.02 8.60
CA HIS A 158 -12.24 -5.39 8.72
C HIS A 158 -12.52 -6.72 8.01
N PRO A 159 -13.69 -7.34 8.29
CA PRO A 159 -14.13 -8.52 7.54
C PRO A 159 -14.16 -8.30 6.02
N SER A 160 -14.01 -9.39 5.28
CA SER A 160 -13.88 -9.38 3.81
C SER A 160 -12.66 -8.59 3.31
N TRP A 161 -11.57 -8.60 4.10
CA TRP A 161 -10.27 -8.04 3.73
C TRP A 161 -10.37 -6.60 3.24
N ARG A 162 -11.07 -5.79 4.03
CA ARG A 162 -11.09 -4.33 3.86
C ARG A 162 -10.17 -3.71 4.90
N LEU A 163 -9.38 -2.74 4.49
CA LEU A 163 -8.47 -2.02 5.36
C LEU A 163 -8.78 -0.54 5.27
N THR A 164 -8.85 0.11 6.43
CA THR A 164 -8.90 1.57 6.56
C THR A 164 -7.71 2.01 7.38
N ALA A 165 -7.01 3.05 6.93
CA ALA A 165 -5.84 3.56 7.63
C ALA A 165 -5.78 5.08 7.64
N THR A 166 -5.13 5.61 8.66
CA THR A 166 -4.68 7.01 8.73
C THR A 166 -3.16 7.03 8.80
N VAL A 167 -2.54 7.63 7.79
CA VAL A 167 -1.09 7.82 7.70
C VAL A 167 -0.77 9.24 8.13
N HIS A 168 0.03 9.39 9.18
CA HIS A 168 0.46 10.67 9.75
C HIS A 168 1.91 10.94 9.39
N GLY A 169 2.21 12.16 8.93
CA GLY A 169 3.54 12.53 8.48
C GLY A 169 3.56 13.90 7.81
N GLU A 170 4.33 14.06 6.73
CA GLU A 170 4.49 15.35 6.06
C GLU A 170 4.84 15.20 4.57
N PRO A 171 4.70 16.28 3.77
CA PRO A 171 5.22 16.30 2.42
C PRO A 171 6.76 16.14 2.36
N LEU A 172 7.23 15.50 1.31
CA LEU A 172 8.64 15.31 0.99
C LEU A 172 9.31 16.67 0.75
N ASP A 173 10.16 17.05 1.69
CA ASP A 173 11.12 18.14 1.58
C ASP A 173 12.51 17.62 1.12
N PRO A 174 12.98 17.95 -0.10
CA PRO A 174 14.27 17.50 -0.62
C PRO A 174 15.51 18.02 0.13
N THR A 175 15.36 19.09 0.93
CA THR A 175 16.46 19.66 1.71
C THR A 175 16.72 18.90 3.00
N ARG A 176 15.67 18.25 3.52
CA ARG A 176 15.70 17.51 4.79
C ARG A 176 15.74 16.00 4.58
N HIS A 177 14.94 15.49 3.65
CA HIS A 177 14.77 14.06 3.44
C HIS A 177 15.74 13.54 2.38
N ARG A 178 16.57 12.56 2.77
CA ARG A 178 17.44 11.84 1.84
C ARG A 178 16.78 10.52 1.47
N VAL A 179 16.39 10.40 0.21
CA VAL A 179 15.85 9.15 -0.33
C VAL A 179 17.00 8.18 -0.57
N ALA A 180 17.05 7.11 0.22
CA ALA A 180 18.05 6.04 0.14
C ALA A 180 17.62 4.91 -0.81
N LEU A 181 16.31 4.67 -0.93
CA LEU A 181 15.73 3.61 -1.75
C LEU A 181 14.44 4.10 -2.40
N VAL A 182 14.22 3.72 -3.65
CA VAL A 182 12.98 3.97 -4.38
C VAL A 182 12.46 2.61 -4.85
N TYR A 183 11.24 2.26 -4.46
CA TYR A 183 10.58 1.07 -4.99
C TYR A 183 9.93 1.41 -6.32
N LYS A 184 10.08 0.54 -7.33
CA LYS A 184 9.34 0.63 -8.60
C LYS A 184 7.97 -0.03 -8.50
N ALA A 185 7.88 -1.12 -7.73
CA ALA A 185 6.66 -1.88 -7.58
C ALA A 185 6.66 -2.73 -6.30
N VAL A 186 5.45 -3.02 -5.81
CA VAL A 186 5.20 -4.04 -4.80
C VAL A 186 4.77 -5.32 -5.51
N THR A 187 5.50 -6.42 -5.32
CA THR A 187 5.28 -7.65 -6.08
C THR A 187 4.48 -8.69 -5.29
N TYR A 188 3.61 -9.44 -5.98
CA TYR A 188 2.80 -10.51 -5.38
C TYR A 188 3.59 -11.79 -5.11
N HIS A 189 4.67 -12.04 -5.86
CA HIS A 189 5.30 -13.36 -5.95
C HIS A 189 5.82 -13.93 -4.62
N THR A 190 6.08 -13.08 -3.63
CA THR A 190 6.53 -13.50 -2.29
C THR A 190 5.73 -12.82 -1.17
N ALA A 191 4.60 -12.19 -1.51
CA ALA A 191 3.73 -11.58 -0.51
C ALA A 191 3.02 -12.68 0.27
N ALA A 192 3.17 -12.68 1.59
CA ALA A 192 2.54 -13.65 2.46
C ALA A 192 2.15 -13.01 3.78
N VAL A 193 0.94 -13.30 4.24
CA VAL A 193 0.45 -12.93 5.57
C VAL A 193 -0.13 -14.17 6.22
N HIS A 194 0.37 -14.55 7.39
CA HIS A 194 -0.09 -15.75 8.08
C HIS A 194 -0.01 -15.62 9.59
N PHE A 195 -0.74 -16.50 10.27
CA PHE A 195 -0.73 -16.63 11.72
C PHE A 195 -0.11 -17.98 12.10
N ALA A 196 0.98 -17.95 12.85
CA ALA A 196 1.68 -19.15 13.35
C ALA A 196 2.19 -18.88 14.77
N ASP A 197 2.20 -19.92 15.61
CA ASP A 197 2.75 -19.86 16.98
C ASP A 197 2.23 -18.69 17.84
N GLY A 198 0.96 -18.32 17.66
CA GLY A 198 0.34 -17.23 18.41
C GLY A 198 0.70 -15.82 17.92
N GLN A 199 1.36 -15.70 16.76
CA GLN A 199 1.84 -14.44 16.21
C GLN A 199 1.46 -14.27 14.73
N TRP A 200 1.12 -13.04 14.34
CA TRP A 200 0.96 -12.67 12.95
C TRP A 200 2.30 -12.29 12.34
N SER A 201 2.56 -12.73 11.11
CA SER A 201 3.70 -12.28 10.34
C SER A 201 3.28 -11.90 8.92
N ALA A 202 4.01 -10.94 8.35
CA ALA A 202 3.93 -10.61 6.93
C ALA A 202 5.34 -10.56 6.32
N GLN A 203 5.42 -10.99 5.06
CA GLN A 203 6.59 -10.87 4.22
C GLN A 203 6.18 -10.29 2.87
N VAL A 204 7.01 -9.42 2.32
CA VAL A 204 6.87 -8.87 0.96
C VAL A 204 8.25 -8.58 0.38
N ILE A 205 8.36 -8.62 -0.94
CA ILE A 205 9.57 -8.26 -1.68
C ILE A 205 9.24 -7.12 -2.65
N PHE A 206 10.12 -6.13 -2.70
CA PHE A 206 10.00 -4.96 -3.55
C PHE A 206 11.02 -5.00 -4.69
N ASP A 207 10.58 -4.55 -5.86
CA ASP A 207 11.44 -4.21 -7.01
C ASP A 207 11.96 -2.78 -6.80
N VAL A 208 13.28 -2.57 -6.89
CA VAL A 208 13.97 -1.28 -6.64
C VAL A 208 14.69 -0.77 -7.87
#